data_AF-A0A846N9V6-F1
#
_entry.id   AF-A0A846N9V6-F1
#
_cell.length_a   1.000
_cell.length_b   1.000
_cell.length_c   1.000
_cell.angle_alpha   90.00
_cell.angle_beta   90.00
_cell.angle_gamma   90.00
#
_symmetry.space_group_name_H-M   'P 1'
#
loop_
_entity.id
_entity.type
_entity.pdbx_description
1 polymer ?
#
loop_
_entity_poly.entity_id
_entity_poly.type
_entity_poly.pdbx_seq_one_letter_code
_entity_poly.pdbx_strand_id
1 'polypeptide(L)'
;MARRTSQNIKNQFEKMLYESINESFSILLDDSSKNSFFSYLKKSHGFDEDNVSQNLRIFSSELNKFFGVNADKVEKLIVALLYSKIGSEYQERDDYDFTDYITYASSIGAKYSGVTDTRCRLKENDLRLIKALGEDARKTVTQIAKETGLSRPTVSKMIQRMEDQGVLHIKAGVNLQELGFPTAFLALECKQIDHRMKLQKNLESCPRVLMILEPSEKVNMLLLVYGEDQVTLKSTIESFRHFSGANLVDIYHSGPPIVPHSFNIPIFTEKDDVSPCARKCFECVNYVNEECFGCPAVKEYKGPL
;
A
#
# COMPACT_ATOMS: atom_id res chain seq x y z
N MET A 1 -14.31 -9.58 11.50
CA MET A 1 -13.69 -9.91 10.20
C MET A 1 -12.20 -9.55 10.14
N ALA A 2 -11.77 -8.35 10.55
CA ALA A 2 -10.36 -7.90 10.50
C ALA A 2 -9.30 -8.86 11.11
N ARG A 3 -9.59 -9.51 12.26
CA ARG A 3 -8.65 -10.47 12.90
C ARG A 3 -8.40 -11.76 12.09
N ARG A 4 -9.39 -12.24 11.32
CA ARG A 4 -9.23 -13.46 10.50
C ARG A 4 -8.41 -13.18 9.24
N THR A 5 -8.59 -12.00 8.65
CA THR A 5 -7.82 -11.56 7.47
C THR A 5 -6.35 -11.35 7.81
N SER A 6 -6.05 -10.66 8.92
CA SER A 6 -4.67 -10.41 9.36
C SER A 6 -3.88 -11.68 9.68
N GLN A 7 -4.53 -12.71 10.27
CA GLN A 7 -3.87 -13.99 10.55
C GLN A 7 -3.58 -14.79 9.28
N ASN A 8 -4.49 -14.77 8.30
CA ASN A 8 -4.31 -15.49 7.03
C ASN A 8 -3.18 -14.89 6.19
N ILE A 9 -3.08 -13.55 6.19
CA ILE A 9 -2.01 -12.79 5.51
C ILE A 9 -0.64 -13.13 6.10
N LYS A 10 -0.55 -13.17 7.45
CA LYS A 10 0.69 -13.55 8.12
C LYS A 10 1.13 -14.95 7.72
N ASN A 11 0.21 -15.92 7.74
CA ASN A 11 0.52 -17.31 7.36
C ASN A 11 0.97 -17.44 5.89
N GLN A 12 0.39 -16.66 4.97
CA GLN A 12 0.78 -16.69 3.56
C GLN A 12 2.21 -16.15 3.34
N PHE A 13 2.59 -15.09 4.05
CA PHE A 13 3.94 -14.54 3.96
C PHE A 13 4.99 -15.50 4.52
N GLU A 14 4.72 -16.10 5.69
CA GLU A 14 5.61 -17.10 6.31
C GLU A 14 5.90 -18.25 5.35
N LYS A 15 4.87 -18.75 4.65
CA LYS A 15 5.02 -19.77 3.63
C LYS A 15 5.89 -19.33 2.45
N MET A 16 5.67 -18.14 1.88
CA MET A 16 6.48 -17.64 0.77
C MET A 16 7.95 -17.47 1.18
N LEU A 17 8.19 -16.98 2.39
CA LEU A 17 9.52 -16.84 2.97
C LEU A 17 10.18 -18.22 3.15
N TYR A 18 9.47 -19.19 3.72
CA TYR A 18 9.95 -20.56 3.88
C TYR A 18 10.27 -21.20 2.52
N GLU A 19 9.40 -21.03 1.52
CA GLU A 19 9.63 -21.52 0.16
C GLU A 19 10.87 -20.91 -0.48
N SER A 20 11.09 -19.59 -0.34
CA SER A 20 12.30 -18.92 -0.84
C SER A 20 13.57 -19.44 -0.19
N ILE A 21 13.52 -19.72 1.12
CA ILE A 21 14.64 -20.36 1.83
C ILE A 21 14.85 -21.78 1.30
N ASN A 22 13.79 -22.57 1.21
CA ASN A 22 13.88 -23.94 0.73
C ASN A 22 14.44 -24.03 -0.71
N GLU A 23 14.04 -23.10 -1.57
CA GLU A 23 14.51 -22.98 -2.96
C GLU A 23 15.96 -22.52 -3.03
N SER A 24 16.37 -21.52 -2.25
CA SER A 24 17.77 -21.08 -2.22
C SER A 24 18.70 -22.21 -1.77
N PHE A 25 18.30 -23.00 -0.79
CA PHE A 25 19.05 -24.17 -0.32
C PHE A 25 19.08 -25.29 -1.35
N SER A 26 18.00 -25.51 -2.11
CA SER A 26 18.01 -26.48 -3.22
C SER A 26 18.91 -26.05 -4.39
N ILE A 27 19.11 -24.74 -4.59
CA ILE A 27 20.03 -24.22 -5.59
C ILE A 27 21.48 -24.42 -5.14
N LEU A 28 21.75 -24.28 -3.83
CA LEU A 28 23.11 -24.22 -3.29
C LEU A 28 23.64 -25.55 -2.72
N LEU A 29 22.77 -26.46 -2.28
CA LEU A 29 23.14 -27.68 -1.56
C LEU A 29 22.46 -28.93 -2.14
N ASP A 30 23.09 -30.08 -1.90
CA ASP A 30 22.44 -31.38 -2.10
C ASP A 30 21.36 -31.67 -1.05
N ASP A 31 20.46 -32.61 -1.37
CA ASP A 31 19.32 -32.95 -0.51
C ASP A 31 19.72 -33.44 0.89
N SER A 32 20.86 -34.13 1.04
CA SER A 32 21.31 -34.62 2.35
C SER A 32 21.77 -33.47 3.25
N SER A 33 22.58 -32.56 2.70
CA SER A 33 23.07 -31.37 3.41
C SER A 33 21.93 -30.42 3.78
N LYS A 34 21.01 -30.18 2.84
CA LYS A 34 19.80 -29.39 3.05
C LYS A 34 18.94 -29.96 4.18
N ASN A 35 18.59 -31.25 4.09
CA ASN A 35 17.73 -31.90 5.10
C ASN A 35 18.37 -31.92 6.49
N SER A 36 19.70 -32.06 6.56
CA SER A 36 20.45 -32.02 7.81
C SER A 36 20.37 -30.64 8.46
N PHE A 37 20.53 -29.57 7.67
CA PHE A 37 20.45 -28.19 8.17
C PHE A 37 19.04 -27.82 8.65
N PHE A 38 17.99 -28.11 7.87
CA PHE A 38 16.61 -27.88 8.31
C PHE A 38 16.24 -28.71 9.54
N SER A 39 16.72 -29.96 9.63
CA SER A 39 16.51 -30.80 10.81
C SER A 39 17.18 -30.24 12.06
N TYR A 40 18.38 -29.66 11.90
CA TYR A 40 19.08 -28.97 12.98
C TYR A 40 18.31 -27.72 13.44
N LEU A 41 17.91 -26.84 12.51
CA LEU A 41 17.14 -25.64 12.84
C LEU A 41 15.82 -25.98 13.55
N LYS A 42 15.12 -27.02 13.09
CA LYS A 42 13.88 -27.49 13.70
C LYS A 42 14.09 -28.01 15.13
N LYS A 43 15.15 -28.78 15.38
CA LYS A 43 15.44 -29.37 16.70
C LYS A 43 15.98 -28.35 17.70
N SER A 44 16.87 -27.46 17.27
CA SER A 44 17.58 -26.54 18.17
C SER A 44 16.81 -25.24 18.41
N HIS A 45 16.03 -24.78 17.44
CA HIS A 45 15.42 -23.45 17.45
C HIS A 45 13.92 -23.45 17.12
N GLY A 46 13.30 -24.63 16.98
CA GLY A 46 11.87 -24.73 16.67
C GLY A 46 11.50 -24.14 15.31
N PHE A 47 12.45 -24.00 14.39
CA PHE A 47 12.22 -23.40 13.07
C PHE A 47 11.26 -24.26 12.24
N ASP A 48 10.15 -23.66 11.80
CA ASP A 48 9.14 -24.30 10.95
C ASP A 48 8.55 -23.32 9.92
N GLU A 49 7.68 -23.83 9.04
CA GLU A 49 7.04 -23.08 7.95
C GLU A 49 6.18 -21.90 8.46
N ASP A 50 5.68 -21.95 9.70
CA ASP A 50 4.72 -20.99 10.25
C ASP A 50 5.39 -19.89 11.10
N ASN A 51 6.68 -20.01 11.40
CA ASN A 51 7.37 -19.14 12.36
C ASN A 51 8.71 -18.53 11.90
N VAL A 52 9.00 -18.58 10.60
CA VAL A 52 10.28 -18.14 10.04
C VAL A 52 10.60 -16.68 10.38
N SER A 53 9.63 -15.78 10.24
CA SER A 53 9.85 -14.34 10.46
C SER A 53 10.22 -13.99 11.91
N GLN A 54 9.78 -14.79 12.88
CA GLN A 54 10.05 -14.58 14.31
C GLN A 54 11.49 -14.98 14.68
N ASN A 55 12.13 -15.78 13.82
CA ASN A 55 13.43 -16.39 14.07
C ASN A 55 14.54 -15.88 13.12
N LEU A 56 14.32 -14.78 12.39
CA LEU A 56 15.25 -14.28 11.36
C LEU A 56 16.67 -14.01 11.86
N ARG A 57 16.81 -13.41 13.05
CA ARG A 57 18.13 -13.14 13.66
C ARG A 57 18.86 -14.43 14.02
N ILE A 58 18.13 -15.41 14.52
CA ILE A 58 18.67 -16.74 14.85
C ILE A 58 19.09 -17.44 13.55
N PHE A 59 18.22 -17.40 12.53
CA PHE A 59 18.49 -17.97 11.23
C PHE A 59 19.74 -17.39 10.57
N SER A 60 19.89 -16.06 10.54
CA SER A 60 21.09 -15.38 10.01
C SER A 60 22.35 -15.77 10.81
N SER A 61 22.25 -15.88 12.13
CA SER A 61 23.36 -16.33 12.97
C SER A 61 23.77 -17.79 12.67
N GLU A 62 22.81 -18.70 12.53
CA GLU A 62 23.07 -20.11 12.20
C GLU A 62 23.59 -20.29 10.78
N LEU A 63 23.10 -19.49 9.81
CA LEU A 63 23.66 -19.41 8.46
C LEU A 63 25.14 -19.02 8.51
N ASN A 64 25.49 -17.99 9.26
CA ASN A 64 26.88 -17.57 9.43
C ASN A 64 27.75 -18.65 10.07
N LYS A 65 27.23 -19.39 11.06
CA LYS A 65 27.96 -20.52 11.67
C LYS A 65 28.20 -21.67 10.69
N PHE A 66 27.21 -21.99 9.85
CA PHE A 66 27.29 -23.12 8.91
C PHE A 66 28.05 -22.80 7.62
N PHE A 67 27.84 -21.61 7.06
CA PHE A 67 28.36 -21.22 5.73
C PHE A 67 29.49 -20.19 5.81
N GLY A 68 29.76 -19.63 6.99
CA GLY A 68 30.80 -18.62 7.18
C GLY A 68 30.58 -17.41 6.28
N VAL A 69 31.66 -16.97 5.63
CA VAL A 69 31.68 -15.81 4.72
C VAL A 69 30.68 -15.96 3.55
N ASN A 70 30.26 -17.18 3.21
CA ASN A 70 29.28 -17.40 2.14
C ASN A 70 27.82 -17.19 2.58
N ALA A 71 27.55 -17.00 3.87
CA ALA A 71 26.20 -16.76 4.38
C ALA A 71 25.53 -15.53 3.71
N ASP A 72 26.30 -14.47 3.46
CA ASP A 72 25.83 -13.25 2.76
C ASP A 72 25.23 -13.58 1.38
N LYS A 73 25.88 -14.47 0.62
CA LYS A 73 25.37 -14.89 -0.70
C LYS A 73 24.06 -15.69 -0.58
N VAL A 74 23.95 -16.52 0.46
CA VAL A 74 22.73 -17.30 0.74
C VAL A 74 21.59 -16.33 1.10
N GLU A 75 21.85 -15.38 1.98
CA GLU A 75 20.89 -14.34 2.39
C GLU A 75 20.40 -13.52 1.20
N LYS A 76 21.32 -13.04 0.35
CA LYS A 76 21.00 -12.31 -0.89
C LYS A 76 20.14 -13.13 -1.85
N LEU A 77 20.43 -14.42 -2.02
CA LEU A 77 19.63 -15.32 -2.86
C LEU A 77 18.22 -15.52 -2.29
N ILE A 78 18.10 -15.72 -0.96
CA ILE A 78 16.80 -15.83 -0.29
C ILE A 78 15.97 -14.57 -0.52
N VAL A 79 16.59 -13.39 -0.34
CA VAL A 79 15.92 -12.11 -0.55
C VAL A 79 15.50 -11.97 -2.01
N ALA A 80 16.38 -12.23 -2.97
CA ALA A 80 16.05 -12.12 -4.40
C ALA A 80 14.86 -13.04 -4.79
N LEU A 81 14.85 -14.28 -4.31
CA LEU A 81 13.75 -15.23 -4.55
C LEU A 81 12.44 -14.77 -3.89
N LEU A 82 12.51 -14.26 -2.66
CA LEU A 82 11.34 -13.72 -1.97
C LEU A 82 10.77 -12.51 -2.71
N TYR A 83 11.61 -11.57 -3.13
CA TYR A 83 11.21 -10.37 -3.85
C TYR A 83 10.55 -10.73 -5.20
N SER A 84 11.10 -11.71 -5.91
CA SER A 84 10.47 -12.28 -7.10
C SER A 84 9.06 -12.85 -6.80
N LYS A 85 8.90 -13.62 -5.72
CA LYS A 85 7.60 -14.21 -5.32
C LYS A 85 6.55 -13.17 -4.90
N ILE A 86 6.97 -12.05 -4.30
CA ILE A 86 6.06 -10.96 -3.92
C ILE A 86 5.85 -9.94 -5.05
N GLY A 87 6.44 -10.16 -6.24
CA GLY A 87 6.28 -9.29 -7.40
C GLY A 87 7.02 -7.95 -7.32
N SER A 88 8.12 -7.89 -6.58
CA SER A 88 8.95 -6.69 -6.41
C SER A 88 10.35 -6.92 -7.01
N GLU A 89 10.98 -5.86 -7.49
CA GLU A 89 12.40 -5.91 -7.86
C GLU A 89 13.28 -5.88 -6.61
N TYR A 90 14.29 -6.76 -6.58
CA TYR A 90 15.34 -6.73 -5.58
C TYR A 90 16.45 -5.76 -6.02
N GLN A 91 16.77 -4.80 -5.17
CA GLN A 91 17.91 -3.90 -5.33
C GLN A 91 18.78 -3.96 -4.07
N GLU A 92 20.08 -4.16 -4.27
CA GLU A 92 21.08 -4.16 -3.20
C GLU A 92 21.23 -2.76 -2.62
N ARG A 93 21.21 -2.65 -1.29
CA ARG A 93 21.24 -1.41 -0.53
C ARG A 93 22.26 -1.55 0.60
N ASP A 94 23.20 -0.62 0.67
CA ASP A 94 24.27 -0.64 1.67
C ASP A 94 23.77 -0.42 3.10
N ASP A 95 22.56 0.12 3.26
CA ASP A 95 21.93 0.42 4.55
C ASP A 95 20.95 -0.67 5.03
N TYR A 96 20.85 -1.81 4.34
CA TYR A 96 19.94 -2.91 4.67
C TYR A 96 20.71 -4.18 5.04
N ASP A 97 20.34 -4.78 6.17
CA ASP A 97 20.70 -6.17 6.48
C ASP A 97 19.63 -7.18 6.01
N PHE A 98 19.91 -8.47 6.13
CA PHE A 98 18.97 -9.53 5.76
C PHE A 98 17.60 -9.37 6.45
N THR A 99 17.58 -9.00 7.74
CA THR A 99 16.34 -8.81 8.49
C THR A 99 15.55 -7.61 7.97
N ASP A 100 16.22 -6.53 7.58
CA ASP A 100 15.59 -5.35 7.00
C ASP A 100 14.89 -5.68 5.67
N TYR A 101 15.53 -6.49 4.83
CA TYR A 101 14.93 -6.98 3.59
C TYR A 101 13.70 -7.84 3.83
N ILE A 102 13.75 -8.81 4.75
CA ILE A 102 12.59 -9.68 5.02
C ILE A 102 11.46 -8.88 5.69
N THR A 103 11.78 -7.92 6.57
CA THR A 103 10.80 -7.02 7.19
C THR A 103 10.13 -6.15 6.14
N TYR A 104 10.90 -5.61 5.19
CA TYR A 104 10.34 -4.87 4.06
C TYR A 104 9.44 -5.75 3.20
N ALA A 105 9.91 -6.94 2.83
CA ALA A 105 9.12 -7.92 2.09
C ALA A 105 7.83 -8.33 2.83
N SER A 106 7.85 -8.40 4.17
CA SER A 106 6.66 -8.69 4.97
C SER A 106 5.65 -7.54 4.94
N SER A 107 6.14 -6.30 4.99
CA SER A 107 5.29 -5.10 4.86
C SER A 107 4.68 -4.97 3.46
N ILE A 108 5.43 -5.34 2.42
CA ILE A 108 4.96 -5.45 1.04
C ILE A 108 3.94 -6.60 0.95
N GLY A 109 4.33 -7.81 1.33
CA GLY A 109 3.50 -9.01 1.27
C GLY A 109 2.18 -8.87 2.04
N ALA A 110 2.14 -8.12 3.14
CA ALA A 110 0.90 -7.79 3.84
C ALA A 110 -0.02 -6.85 3.05
N LYS A 111 0.53 -5.91 2.26
CA LYS A 111 -0.22 -5.02 1.37
C LYS A 111 -0.63 -5.69 0.05
N TYR A 112 0.24 -6.52 -0.50
CA TYR A 112 0.03 -7.24 -1.77
C TYR A 112 -0.57 -8.63 -1.57
N SER A 113 -0.87 -9.10 -0.35
CA SER A 113 -1.62 -10.36 -0.13
C SER A 113 -3.09 -10.29 -0.56
N GLY A 114 -3.61 -9.08 -0.83
CA GLY A 114 -4.84 -8.89 -1.61
C GLY A 114 -4.63 -8.92 -3.13
N VAL A 115 -3.37 -8.98 -3.57
CA VAL A 115 -2.90 -8.87 -4.96
C VAL A 115 -2.01 -10.09 -5.34
N THR A 116 -1.72 -11.02 -4.42
CA THR A 116 -0.92 -12.22 -4.68
C THR A 116 -1.76 -13.18 -5.50
N ASP A 117 -1.33 -13.36 -6.76
CA ASP A 117 -1.74 -14.30 -7.82
C ASP A 117 -2.84 -15.33 -7.48
N THR A 118 -4.00 -14.88 -7.01
CA THR A 118 -5.22 -15.20 -7.72
C THR A 118 -5.33 -14.10 -8.74
N ARG A 119 -4.87 -14.33 -9.96
CA ARG A 119 -5.44 -13.65 -11.13
C ARG A 119 -6.96 -13.81 -11.00
N CYS A 120 -7.63 -12.86 -10.36
CA CYS A 120 -9.07 -12.72 -10.37
C CYS A 120 -9.39 -12.29 -11.79
N ARG A 121 -9.36 -13.27 -12.69
CA ARG A 121 -9.51 -13.05 -14.12
C ARG A 121 -10.97 -12.70 -14.30
N LEU A 122 -11.22 -11.40 -14.48
CA LEU A 122 -12.52 -10.89 -14.88
C LEU A 122 -12.95 -11.65 -16.13
N LYS A 123 -14.07 -12.35 -16.01
CA LYS A 123 -14.68 -13.07 -17.12
C LYS A 123 -15.35 -12.05 -18.04
N GLU A 124 -15.66 -12.45 -19.26
CA GLU A 124 -16.38 -11.62 -20.24
C GLU A 124 -17.64 -10.96 -19.63
N ASN A 125 -18.42 -11.73 -18.88
CA ASN A 125 -19.62 -11.21 -18.21
C ASN A 125 -19.30 -10.20 -17.10
N ASP A 126 -18.16 -10.36 -16.40
CA ASP A 126 -17.72 -9.40 -15.38
C ASP A 126 -17.35 -8.06 -16.05
N LEU A 127 -16.67 -8.10 -17.19
CA LEU A 127 -16.31 -6.91 -17.97
C LEU A 127 -17.54 -6.17 -18.50
N ARG A 128 -18.55 -6.90 -19.01
CA ARG A 128 -19.82 -6.30 -19.45
C ARG A 128 -20.55 -5.59 -18.32
N LEU A 129 -20.56 -6.20 -17.14
CA LEU A 129 -21.15 -5.61 -15.95
C LEU A 129 -20.39 -4.36 -15.51
N ILE A 130 -19.05 -4.43 -15.44
CA ILE A 130 -18.20 -3.29 -15.08
C ILE A 130 -18.38 -2.14 -16.07
N LYS A 131 -18.45 -2.42 -17.38
CA LYS A 131 -18.75 -1.41 -18.40
C LYS A 131 -20.10 -0.73 -18.14
N ALA A 132 -21.15 -1.52 -17.90
CA ALA A 132 -22.49 -0.97 -17.66
C ALA A 132 -22.53 -0.07 -16.42
N LEU A 133 -21.84 -0.45 -15.33
CA LEU A 133 -21.70 0.37 -14.12
C LEU A 133 -20.78 1.57 -14.32
N GLY A 134 -19.74 1.46 -15.15
CA GLY A 134 -18.84 2.56 -15.47
C GLY A 134 -19.51 3.67 -16.27
N GLU A 135 -20.51 3.33 -17.09
CA GLU A 135 -21.36 4.30 -17.79
C GLU A 135 -22.37 4.98 -16.86
N ASP A 136 -23.03 4.22 -15.99
CA ASP A 136 -23.93 4.75 -14.96
C ASP A 136 -23.99 3.82 -13.75
N ALA A 137 -23.32 4.23 -12.67
CA ALA A 137 -23.25 3.48 -11.43
C ALA A 137 -24.60 3.39 -10.69
N ARG A 138 -25.63 4.16 -11.12
CA ARG A 138 -26.99 4.12 -10.55
C ARG A 138 -27.89 3.09 -11.23
N LYS A 139 -27.44 2.41 -12.29
CA LYS A 139 -28.21 1.36 -12.97
C LYS A 139 -28.64 0.28 -11.97
N THR A 140 -29.91 -0.08 -12.01
CA THR A 140 -30.46 -1.18 -11.19
C THR A 140 -29.99 -2.54 -11.71
N VAL A 141 -29.98 -3.54 -10.83
CA VAL A 141 -29.71 -4.95 -11.21
C VAL A 141 -30.59 -5.41 -12.38
N THR A 142 -31.84 -4.97 -12.44
CA THR A 142 -32.77 -5.31 -13.52
C THR A 142 -32.34 -4.71 -14.87
N GLN A 143 -31.88 -3.46 -14.89
CA GLN A 143 -31.38 -2.82 -16.11
C GLN A 143 -30.10 -3.51 -16.59
N ILE A 144 -29.17 -3.78 -15.68
CA ILE A 144 -27.92 -4.49 -16.00
C ILE A 144 -28.20 -5.90 -16.51
N ALA A 145 -29.12 -6.64 -15.91
CA ALA A 145 -29.54 -7.97 -16.35
C ALA A 145 -30.06 -7.95 -17.80
N LYS A 146 -30.93 -6.99 -18.13
CA LYS A 146 -31.46 -6.81 -19.49
C LYS A 146 -30.36 -6.48 -20.51
N GLU A 147 -29.45 -5.59 -20.16
CA GLU A 147 -28.34 -5.14 -21.03
C GLU A 147 -27.30 -6.24 -21.27
N THR A 148 -26.98 -7.01 -20.22
CA THR A 148 -25.96 -8.07 -20.28
C THR A 148 -26.49 -9.42 -20.77
N GLY A 149 -27.82 -9.60 -20.83
CA GLY A 149 -28.47 -10.88 -21.14
C GLY A 149 -28.40 -11.91 -20.01
N LEU A 150 -28.06 -11.47 -18.79
CA LEU A 150 -27.90 -12.32 -17.61
C LEU A 150 -29.17 -12.30 -16.75
N SER A 151 -29.35 -13.34 -15.92
CA SER A 151 -30.42 -13.35 -14.93
C SER A 151 -30.13 -12.35 -13.80
N ARG A 152 -31.18 -11.77 -13.20
CA ARG A 152 -31.04 -10.86 -12.03
C ARG A 152 -30.22 -11.50 -10.89
N PRO A 153 -30.49 -12.76 -10.47
CA PRO A 153 -29.67 -13.42 -9.44
C PRO A 153 -28.20 -13.55 -9.82
N THR A 154 -27.90 -13.82 -11.09
CA THR A 154 -26.51 -13.89 -11.60
C THR A 154 -25.81 -12.55 -11.44
N VAL A 155 -26.44 -11.46 -11.86
CA VAL A 155 -25.90 -10.10 -11.74
C VAL A 155 -25.65 -9.72 -10.28
N SER A 156 -26.64 -9.91 -9.39
CA SER A 156 -26.48 -9.63 -7.96
C SER A 156 -25.32 -10.40 -7.34
N LYS A 157 -25.20 -11.70 -7.64
CA LYS A 157 -24.12 -12.54 -7.13
C LYS A 157 -22.75 -12.11 -7.67
N MET A 158 -22.67 -11.64 -8.91
CA MET A 158 -21.43 -11.13 -9.51
C MET A 158 -20.98 -9.82 -8.87
N ILE A 159 -21.91 -8.86 -8.67
CA ILE A 159 -21.62 -7.60 -7.97
C ILE A 159 -21.08 -7.91 -6.58
N GLN A 160 -21.85 -8.65 -5.78
CA GLN A 160 -21.47 -9.00 -4.42
C GLN A 160 -20.11 -9.70 -4.38
N ARG A 161 -19.87 -10.69 -5.25
CA ARG A 161 -18.59 -11.38 -5.33
C ARG A 161 -17.44 -10.42 -5.62
N MET A 162 -17.58 -9.50 -6.57
CA MET A 162 -16.50 -8.56 -6.93
C MET A 162 -16.29 -7.47 -5.86
N GLU A 163 -17.34 -7.05 -5.15
CA GLU A 163 -17.25 -6.18 -3.98
C GLU A 163 -16.54 -6.88 -2.81
N ASP A 164 -16.93 -8.12 -2.50
CA ASP A 164 -16.31 -8.96 -1.46
C ASP A 164 -14.82 -9.23 -1.76
N GLN A 165 -14.47 -9.34 -3.05
CA GLN A 165 -13.09 -9.48 -3.53
C GLN A 165 -12.32 -8.14 -3.58
N GLY A 166 -12.98 -7.00 -3.37
CA GLY A 166 -12.37 -5.67 -3.48
C GLY A 166 -12.00 -5.26 -4.92
N VAL A 167 -12.51 -5.96 -5.94
CA VAL A 167 -12.24 -5.65 -7.36
C VAL A 167 -13.20 -4.59 -7.88
N LEU A 168 -14.42 -4.53 -7.33
CA LEU A 168 -15.43 -3.52 -7.66
C LEU A 168 -15.70 -2.62 -6.46
N HIS A 169 -15.64 -1.31 -6.69
CA HIS A 169 -16.05 -0.30 -5.72
C HIS A 169 -17.00 0.69 -6.40
N ILE A 170 -18.17 0.88 -5.80
CA ILE A 170 -19.14 1.89 -6.22
C ILE A 170 -19.14 2.99 -5.16
N LYS A 171 -18.56 4.15 -5.48
CA LYS A 171 -18.47 5.31 -4.58
C LYS A 171 -18.80 6.59 -5.33
N ALA A 172 -19.32 7.58 -4.61
CA ALA A 172 -19.49 8.91 -5.16
C ALA A 172 -18.12 9.58 -5.38
N GLY A 173 -17.97 10.25 -6.52
CA GLY A 173 -16.82 11.09 -6.81
C GLY A 173 -17.17 12.57 -6.65
N VAL A 174 -16.23 13.35 -6.12
CA VAL A 174 -16.30 14.82 -6.04
C VAL A 174 -15.53 15.38 -7.23
N ASN A 175 -16.18 16.27 -8.00
CA ASN A 175 -15.59 16.89 -9.16
C ASN A 175 -14.69 18.07 -8.75
N LEU A 176 -13.37 17.83 -8.74
CA LEU A 176 -12.38 18.84 -8.35
C LEU A 176 -12.20 19.94 -9.40
N GLN A 177 -12.52 19.64 -10.67
CA GLN A 177 -12.48 20.62 -11.75
C GLN A 177 -13.54 21.71 -11.55
N GLU A 178 -14.78 21.30 -11.26
CA GLU A 178 -15.91 22.22 -11.01
C GLU A 178 -15.75 22.99 -9.70
N LEU A 179 -15.08 22.40 -8.70
CA LEU A 179 -14.71 23.10 -7.47
C LEU A 179 -13.53 24.06 -7.65
N GLY A 180 -12.82 23.99 -8.77
CA GLY A 180 -11.66 24.82 -9.05
C GLY A 180 -10.43 24.49 -8.19
N PHE A 181 -10.35 23.27 -7.63
CA PHE A 181 -9.29 22.89 -6.70
C PHE A 181 -8.01 22.52 -7.45
N PRO A 182 -6.92 23.31 -7.35
CA PRO A 182 -5.65 22.95 -7.98
C PRO A 182 -5.03 21.71 -7.35
N THR A 183 -4.14 21.07 -8.11
CA THR A 183 -3.49 19.83 -7.70
C THR A 183 -1.97 19.94 -7.77
N ALA A 184 -1.27 19.02 -7.10
CA ALA A 184 0.16 18.87 -7.27
C ALA A 184 0.59 17.40 -7.16
N PHE A 185 1.58 17.01 -7.95
CA PHE A 185 2.32 15.77 -7.73
C PHE A 185 3.54 16.06 -6.85
N LEU A 186 3.71 15.26 -5.80
CA LEU A 186 4.82 15.37 -4.86
C LEU A 186 5.66 14.10 -4.92
N ALA A 187 6.93 14.25 -5.29
CA ALA A 187 7.92 13.19 -5.20
C ALA A 187 8.60 13.25 -3.83
N LEU A 188 8.42 12.19 -3.05
CA LEU A 188 8.98 12.05 -1.71
C LEU A 188 10.02 10.94 -1.66
N GLU A 189 11.15 11.23 -1.00
CA GLU A 189 12.14 10.25 -0.60
C GLU A 189 12.08 10.06 0.91
N CYS A 190 11.88 8.82 1.34
CA CYS A 190 11.90 8.45 2.75
C CYS A 190 12.87 7.30 2.99
N LYS A 191 14.08 7.59 3.49
CA LYS A 191 15.18 6.62 3.59
C LYS A 191 14.84 5.43 4.49
N GLN A 192 14.26 5.71 5.65
CA GLN A 192 13.96 4.68 6.65
C GLN A 192 12.59 4.07 6.41
N ILE A 193 12.54 2.73 6.32
CA ILE A 193 11.31 1.99 6.09
C ILE A 193 10.22 2.27 7.13
N ASP A 194 10.57 2.28 8.42
CA ASP A 194 9.62 2.52 9.50
C ASP A 194 9.00 3.91 9.43
N HIS A 195 9.79 4.91 9.02
CA HIS A 195 9.29 6.27 8.82
C HIS A 195 8.36 6.33 7.61
N ARG A 196 8.71 5.65 6.51
CA ARG A 196 7.87 5.58 5.31
C ARG A 196 6.53 4.92 5.63
N MET A 197 6.53 3.80 6.36
CA MET A 197 5.30 3.10 6.75
C MET A 197 4.41 3.97 7.66
N LYS A 198 4.99 4.66 8.64
CA LYS A 198 4.24 5.59 9.50
C LYS A 198 3.68 6.76 8.69
N LEU A 199 4.48 7.33 7.80
CA LEU A 199 4.07 8.44 6.95
C LEU A 199 2.90 8.03 6.05
N GLN A 200 3.04 6.93 5.31
CA GLN A 200 1.97 6.42 4.46
C GLN A 200 0.68 6.22 5.25
N LYS A 201 0.73 5.55 6.42
CA LYS A 201 -0.46 5.33 7.24
C LYS A 201 -1.16 6.65 7.64
N ASN A 202 -0.38 7.68 7.94
CA ASN A 202 -0.93 9.00 8.25
C ASN A 202 -1.54 9.68 7.01
N LEU A 203 -0.93 9.48 5.84
CA LEU A 203 -1.38 10.08 4.58
C LEU A 203 -2.59 9.38 3.97
N GLU A 204 -2.77 8.07 4.21
CA GLU A 204 -3.96 7.30 3.80
C GLU A 204 -5.26 7.88 4.37
N SER A 205 -5.19 8.52 5.54
CA SER A 205 -6.34 9.18 6.18
C SER A 205 -6.42 10.68 5.88
N CYS A 206 -5.51 11.24 5.08
CA CYS A 206 -5.47 12.67 4.80
C CYS A 206 -6.51 13.04 3.73
N PRO A 207 -7.46 13.95 4.00
CA PRO A 207 -8.49 14.35 3.02
C PRO A 207 -7.93 14.99 1.75
N ARG A 208 -6.71 15.55 1.80
CA ARG A 208 -6.06 16.23 0.67
C ARG A 208 -5.17 15.33 -0.18
N VAL A 209 -5.00 14.06 0.21
CA VAL A 209 -4.24 13.08 -0.58
C VAL A 209 -5.22 12.29 -1.45
N LEU A 210 -5.11 12.46 -2.77
CA LEU A 210 -5.94 11.78 -3.77
C LEU A 210 -5.39 10.41 -4.14
N MET A 211 -4.06 10.27 -4.14
CA MET A 211 -3.37 9.05 -4.55
C MET A 211 -2.00 8.98 -3.89
N ILE A 212 -1.59 7.76 -3.54
CA ILE A 212 -0.23 7.42 -3.10
C ILE A 212 0.25 6.30 -4.01
N LEU A 213 1.43 6.44 -4.58
CA LEU A 213 2.12 5.41 -5.36
C LEU A 213 3.50 5.15 -4.73
N GLU A 214 3.99 3.92 -4.84
CA GLU A 214 5.32 3.51 -4.39
C GLU A 214 6.17 3.19 -5.64
N PRO A 215 6.97 4.15 -6.15
CA PRO A 215 7.82 3.93 -7.32
C PRO A 215 9.00 3.03 -6.97
N SER A 216 9.58 2.36 -7.98
CA SER A 216 10.77 1.50 -7.82
C SER A 216 12.08 2.29 -7.78
N GLU A 217 12.02 3.59 -8.05
CA GLU A 217 13.17 4.47 -8.12
C GLU A 217 13.60 5.04 -6.76
N LYS A 218 14.58 5.95 -6.79
CA LYS A 218 15.09 6.68 -5.62
C LYS A 218 13.97 7.46 -4.89
N VAL A 219 13.02 8.01 -5.65
CA VAL A 219 11.77 8.53 -5.08
C VAL A 219 10.90 7.34 -4.74
N ASN A 220 10.66 7.13 -3.45
CA ASN A 220 10.00 5.92 -2.98
C ASN A 220 8.55 6.14 -2.53
N MET A 221 8.03 7.36 -2.69
CA MET A 221 6.60 7.71 -2.63
C MET A 221 6.27 8.84 -3.61
N LEU A 222 5.20 8.67 -4.38
CA LEU A 222 4.62 9.72 -5.22
C LEU A 222 3.19 10.00 -4.76
N LEU A 223 2.87 11.26 -4.51
CA LEU A 223 1.55 11.67 -4.05
C LEU A 223 0.87 12.55 -5.08
N LEU A 224 -0.43 12.35 -5.30
CA LEU A 224 -1.29 13.37 -5.90
C LEU A 224 -2.09 14.03 -4.79
N VAL A 225 -1.98 15.35 -4.65
CA VAL A 225 -2.71 16.13 -3.64
C VAL A 225 -3.52 17.25 -4.30
N TYR A 226 -4.53 17.76 -3.58
CA TYR A 226 -5.23 18.99 -3.95
C TYR A 226 -5.20 20.02 -2.81
N GLY A 227 -5.46 21.27 -3.18
CA GLY A 227 -5.84 22.33 -2.26
C GLY A 227 -7.09 23.04 -2.78
N GLU A 228 -7.83 23.68 -1.90
CA GLU A 228 -9.03 24.44 -2.25
C GLU A 228 -8.70 25.66 -3.12
N ASP A 229 -7.49 26.19 -2.96
CA ASP A 229 -6.88 27.22 -3.80
C ASP A 229 -5.35 27.03 -3.87
N GLN A 230 -4.67 27.90 -4.61
CA GLN A 230 -3.21 27.84 -4.77
C GLN A 230 -2.46 28.09 -3.46
N VAL A 231 -2.99 28.94 -2.57
CA VAL A 231 -2.36 29.30 -1.30
C VAL A 231 -2.41 28.10 -0.34
N THR A 232 -3.58 27.49 -0.20
CA THR A 232 -3.81 26.30 0.62
C THR A 232 -3.11 25.08 0.05
N LEU A 233 -3.02 24.94 -1.28
CA LEU A 233 -2.21 23.89 -1.90
C LEU A 233 -0.75 24.04 -1.51
N LYS A 234 -0.17 25.24 -1.64
CA LYS A 234 1.21 25.51 -1.23
C LYS A 234 1.44 25.22 0.25
N SER A 235 0.54 25.69 1.12
CA SER A 235 0.59 25.41 2.56
C SER A 235 0.49 23.92 2.87
N THR A 236 -0.37 23.20 2.15
CA THR A 236 -0.50 21.74 2.25
C THR A 236 0.80 21.05 1.87
N ILE A 237 1.44 21.43 0.77
CA ILE A 237 2.74 20.89 0.33
C ILE A 237 3.82 21.12 1.37
N GLU A 238 3.94 22.35 1.89
CA GLU A 238 4.90 22.68 2.94
C GLU A 238 4.65 21.91 4.25
N SER A 239 3.40 21.56 4.54
CA SER A 239 3.08 20.73 5.70
C SER A 239 3.76 19.36 5.63
N PHE A 240 4.00 18.80 4.43
CA PHE A 240 4.67 17.50 4.27
C PHE A 240 6.12 17.49 4.76
N ARG A 241 6.81 18.64 4.72
CA ARG A 241 8.20 18.76 5.21
C ARG A 241 8.36 18.50 6.70
N HIS A 242 7.28 18.59 7.46
CA HIS A 242 7.31 18.36 8.91
C HIS A 242 7.20 16.87 9.27
N PHE A 243 6.87 16.00 8.31
CA PHE A 243 6.90 14.57 8.58
C PHE A 243 8.34 14.10 8.68
N SER A 244 8.69 13.55 9.85
CA SER A 244 10.02 13.00 10.12
C SER A 244 10.44 12.02 9.02
N GLY A 245 11.62 12.26 8.44
CA GLY A 245 12.18 11.39 7.41
C GLY A 245 11.59 11.56 6.01
N ALA A 246 10.70 12.54 5.79
CA ALA A 246 10.16 12.86 4.47
C ALA A 246 10.98 13.96 3.79
N ASN A 247 11.60 13.65 2.66
CA ASN A 247 12.29 14.63 1.84
C ASN A 247 11.48 14.90 0.56
N LEU A 248 11.02 16.14 0.36
CA LEU A 248 10.40 16.55 -0.91
C LEU A 248 11.51 16.75 -1.95
N VAL A 249 11.54 15.85 -2.94
CA VAL A 249 12.53 15.85 -4.02
C VAL A 249 12.08 16.76 -5.15
N ASP A 250 10.86 16.54 -5.66
CA ASP A 250 10.28 17.31 -6.74
C ASP A 250 8.80 17.60 -6.47
N ILE A 251 8.33 18.72 -7.03
CA ILE A 251 6.95 19.20 -6.90
C ILE A 251 6.49 19.65 -8.29
N TYR A 252 5.39 19.08 -8.76
CA TYR A 252 4.77 19.46 -10.03
C TYR A 252 3.39 20.04 -9.76
N HIS A 253 3.28 21.37 -9.82
CA HIS A 253 2.00 22.06 -9.68
C HIS A 253 1.15 21.90 -10.93
N SER A 254 -0.15 21.81 -10.73
CA SER A 254 -1.16 21.74 -11.78
C SER A 254 -2.39 22.55 -11.38
N GLY A 255 -3.15 22.97 -12.39
CA GLY A 255 -4.51 23.42 -12.16
C GLY A 255 -5.43 22.28 -11.69
N PRO A 256 -6.75 22.52 -11.69
CA PRO A 256 -7.72 21.47 -11.45
C PRO A 256 -7.60 20.33 -12.47
N PRO A 257 -7.85 19.07 -12.06
CA PRO A 257 -7.62 17.90 -12.90
C PRO A 257 -8.62 17.84 -14.06
N ILE A 258 -8.13 17.54 -15.28
CA ILE A 258 -8.96 17.51 -16.50
C ILE A 258 -9.59 16.11 -16.68
N VAL A 259 -8.78 15.05 -16.58
CA VAL A 259 -9.23 13.65 -16.64
C VAL A 259 -8.36 12.77 -15.72
N PRO A 260 -8.96 11.97 -14.83
CA PRO A 260 -10.35 12.11 -14.37
C PRO A 260 -10.52 13.45 -13.61
N HIS A 261 -11.68 14.09 -13.72
CA HIS A 261 -12.00 15.30 -12.94
C HIS A 261 -12.68 14.97 -11.61
N SER A 262 -13.20 13.74 -11.45
CA SER A 262 -13.92 13.29 -10.25
C SER A 262 -13.09 12.30 -9.44
N PHE A 263 -13.01 12.52 -8.12
CA PHE A 263 -12.23 11.71 -7.19
C PHE A 263 -13.08 11.31 -5.99
N ASN A 264 -12.95 10.06 -5.54
CA ASN A 264 -13.54 9.65 -4.27
C ASN A 264 -12.65 10.14 -3.12
N ILE A 265 -12.98 11.31 -2.57
CA ILE A 265 -12.26 11.92 -1.43
C ILE A 265 -12.97 11.64 -0.10
N PRO A 266 -12.24 11.52 1.03
CA PRO A 266 -12.87 11.45 2.34
C PRO A 266 -13.65 12.74 2.66
N ILE A 267 -14.96 12.61 2.90
CA ILE A 267 -15.83 13.70 3.33
C ILE A 267 -16.19 13.52 4.80
N PHE A 268 -16.02 14.58 5.59
CA PHE A 268 -16.24 14.60 7.03
C PHE A 268 -17.45 15.48 7.35
N THR A 269 -18.59 14.85 7.66
CA THR A 269 -19.80 15.56 8.11
C THR A 269 -19.74 15.89 9.61
N GLU A 270 -19.08 15.03 10.39
CA GLU A 270 -18.71 15.28 11.77
C GLU A 270 -17.23 15.67 11.80
N LYS A 271 -16.93 16.85 12.34
CA LYS A 271 -15.57 17.41 12.35
C LYS A 271 -14.95 17.27 13.75
N ASP A 272 -13.68 16.91 13.79
CA ASP A 272 -12.90 16.75 15.03
C ASP A 272 -12.12 18.02 15.40
N ASP A 273 -11.55 18.07 16.61
CA ASP A 273 -10.63 19.14 17.02
C ASP A 273 -9.18 18.89 16.55
N VAL A 274 -8.89 17.67 16.06
CA VAL A 274 -7.56 17.22 15.64
C VAL A 274 -7.67 16.54 14.29
N SER A 275 -6.77 16.85 13.37
CA SER A 275 -6.74 16.27 12.04
C SER A 275 -6.30 14.79 12.05
N PRO A 276 -6.58 14.01 10.99
CA PRO A 276 -6.11 12.63 10.86
C PRO A 276 -4.59 12.46 10.96
N CYS A 277 -3.83 13.51 10.63
CA CYS A 277 -2.38 13.56 10.79
C CYS A 277 -1.93 14.12 12.15
N ALA A 278 -2.82 14.10 13.15
CA ALA A 278 -2.60 14.52 14.53
C ALA A 278 -2.24 16.01 14.72
N ARG A 279 -2.63 16.88 13.78
CA ARG A 279 -2.41 18.33 13.89
C ARG A 279 -3.66 19.06 14.34
N LYS A 280 -3.44 20.14 15.09
CA LYS A 280 -4.48 21.11 15.45
C LYS A 280 -4.35 22.33 14.57
N CYS A 281 -5.37 22.63 13.77
CA CYS A 281 -5.27 23.74 12.81
C CYS A 281 -5.15 25.09 13.50
N PHE A 282 -5.80 25.30 14.65
CA PHE A 282 -5.70 26.56 15.40
C PHE A 282 -4.29 26.85 15.94
N GLU A 283 -3.41 25.84 16.04
CA GLU A 283 -2.00 26.01 16.45
C GLU A 283 -1.04 26.15 15.25
N CYS A 284 -1.55 26.02 14.02
CA CYS A 284 -0.73 26.02 12.80
C CYS A 284 -0.51 27.44 12.28
N VAL A 285 0.76 27.83 12.09
CA VAL A 285 1.15 29.16 11.60
C VAL A 285 0.45 29.53 10.29
N ASN A 286 0.43 28.62 9.30
CA ASN A 286 -0.21 28.90 8.01
C ASN A 286 -1.73 29.10 8.14
N TYR A 287 -2.38 28.41 9.08
CA TYR A 287 -3.82 28.60 9.31
C TYR A 287 -4.11 29.93 10.01
N VAL A 288 -3.32 30.26 11.04
CA VAL A 288 -3.45 31.52 11.79
C VAL A 288 -3.20 32.74 10.89
N ASN A 289 -2.29 32.62 9.92
CA ASN A 289 -1.99 33.67 8.94
C ASN A 289 -2.96 33.69 7.73
N GLU A 290 -4.03 32.90 7.75
CA GLU A 290 -5.01 32.80 6.65
C GLU A 290 -4.43 32.30 5.32
N GLU A 291 -3.31 31.57 5.36
CA GLU A 291 -2.66 30.93 4.21
C GLU A 291 -3.10 29.46 4.04
N CYS A 292 -4.18 29.06 4.72
CA CYS A 292 -4.72 27.70 4.68
C CYS A 292 -6.17 27.68 5.17
N PHE A 293 -7.05 26.98 4.47
CA PHE A 293 -8.42 26.76 4.95
C PHE A 293 -8.54 25.83 6.17
N GLY A 294 -7.45 25.24 6.68
CA GLY A 294 -7.49 24.22 7.73
C GLY A 294 -7.74 22.82 7.15
N CYS A 295 -7.71 21.75 7.93
CA CYS A 295 -7.95 20.40 7.41
C CYS A 295 -9.45 20.16 7.21
N PRO A 296 -9.93 19.61 6.08
CA PRO A 296 -11.35 19.27 5.89
C PRO A 296 -11.95 18.35 6.96
N ALA A 297 -11.14 17.69 7.77
CA ALA A 297 -11.59 16.83 8.87
C ALA A 297 -11.82 17.56 10.21
N VAL A 298 -11.46 18.84 10.33
CA VAL A 298 -11.51 19.56 11.62
C VAL A 298 -12.52 20.71 11.66
N LYS A 299 -12.96 21.09 12.86
CA LYS A 299 -13.99 22.13 13.07
C LYS A 299 -13.56 23.51 12.60
N GLU A 300 -12.26 23.78 12.63
CA GLU A 300 -11.66 25.05 12.19
C GLU A 300 -11.64 25.21 10.66
N TYR A 301 -12.07 24.21 9.92
CA TYR A 301 -12.06 24.25 8.46
C TYR A 301 -12.95 25.38 7.93
N LYS A 302 -12.39 26.21 7.03
CA LYS A 302 -13.04 27.38 6.42
C LYS A 302 -13.34 27.19 4.93
N GLY A 303 -13.06 26.01 4.38
CA GLY A 303 -13.23 25.72 2.94
C GLY A 303 -14.60 25.09 2.60
N PRO A 304 -14.79 24.62 1.36
CA PRO A 304 -16.10 24.21 0.84
C PRO A 304 -16.57 22.77 1.19
N LEU A 305 -15.71 21.95 1.81
CA LEU A 305 -15.89 20.51 2.09
C LEU A 305 -16.36 20.11 3.51
#